data_AF-A0A3N1AS85-F1
#
_entry.id   AF-A0A3N1AS85-F1
#
_cell.length_a   1.000
_cell.length_b   1.000
_cell.length_c   1.000
_cell.angle_alpha   90.00
_cell.angle_beta   90.00
_cell.angle_gamma   90.00
#
_symmetry.space_group_name_H-M   'P 1'
#
loop_
_entity.id
_entity.type
_entity.pdbx_description
1 polymer ?
#
loop_
_entity_poly.entity_id
_entity_poly.type
_entity_poly.pdbx_seq_one_letter_code
_entity_poly.pdbx_strand_id
1 'polypeptide(L)'
;MTWADGNGRAPATGIGTGDDRQAGQLAAGAERSVAAPLTVVRQHLIAAVRNLGFQLTAEQLTVIQAVRGSKLGAVTLQPARMPVQLQIGLEAGPAACRVTVQVNDRWPAKVGRNWGATAVYQDVFGSVLAAVDAALARLDPAAAGGFADWWRNTGTGDVAAMQNAAGWAAQAGSLISRHTTRFLDGSDPAKGAPVSRTGAGTFTFVAADTVAEVPTQLADGMLTVGTLITSRPGQMPANLVTQIQGLVYRVEEYIAAAAAPAGASTPFRFTVDPADVPVVTFLHQQAQLREMLPVRTLLICTTCRLEKIVNPELERLQERNRRTRDLATTVSAVISPFVLAGRLAQTKGPAFACPRCQGLSADESVVTFCRQCGDRRTESALRSCGKCSFDFRSLLPKAPLWVAPTDNGPAATPAATPAVAPPTEPAPPASASAPAPAPTPVEESWPRPPGQ
;
A
#
# COMPACT_ATOMS: atom_id res chain seq x y z
N MET A 1 41.97 -31.96 -6.42
CA MET A 1 40.95 -32.45 -5.48
C MET A 1 39.60 -31.88 -5.92
N THR A 2 38.58 -32.73 -6.00
CA THR A 2 37.29 -32.46 -6.67
C THR A 2 36.14 -32.72 -5.72
N TRP A 3 35.18 -31.79 -5.69
CA TRP A 3 33.79 -31.95 -5.22
C TRP A 3 32.98 -31.02 -6.15
N ALA A 4 32.57 -31.41 -7.36
CA ALA A 4 31.74 -32.54 -7.80
C ALA A 4 30.23 -32.32 -7.49
N ASP A 5 29.43 -32.35 -8.56
CA ASP A 5 28.03 -31.93 -8.62
C ASP A 5 27.03 -32.93 -8.01
N GLY A 6 25.80 -32.44 -7.76
CA GLY A 6 24.64 -33.26 -7.39
C GLY A 6 23.77 -32.57 -6.32
N ASN A 7 22.50 -32.19 -6.54
CA ASN A 7 21.61 -32.49 -7.66
C ASN A 7 20.82 -31.25 -8.10
N GLY A 8 21.13 -30.74 -9.29
CA GLY A 8 20.14 -29.99 -10.07
C GLY A 8 19.06 -30.94 -10.57
N ARG A 9 17.99 -31.15 -9.79
CA ARG A 9 16.79 -31.85 -10.29
C ARG A 9 15.80 -30.82 -10.80
N ALA A 10 15.79 -30.60 -12.11
CA ALA A 10 14.71 -29.86 -12.76
C ALA A 10 13.35 -30.52 -12.39
N PRO A 11 12.30 -29.75 -12.08
CA PRO A 11 10.99 -30.31 -11.79
C PRO A 11 10.47 -31.04 -13.02
N ALA A 12 10.38 -32.37 -12.92
CA ALA A 12 9.97 -33.23 -14.02
C ALA A 12 8.46 -33.08 -14.29
N THR A 13 8.14 -32.26 -15.29
CA THR A 13 7.08 -32.52 -16.30
C THR A 13 5.89 -33.36 -15.84
N GLY A 14 5.12 -32.82 -14.88
CA GLY A 14 3.81 -33.29 -14.47
C GLY A 14 2.92 -32.08 -14.26
N ILE A 15 1.90 -31.92 -15.10
CA ILE A 15 1.02 -30.73 -15.17
C ILE A 15 1.74 -29.46 -15.66
N GLY A 16 1.70 -29.26 -16.99
CA GLY A 16 1.79 -27.92 -17.58
C GLY A 16 3.13 -27.18 -17.45
N THR A 17 4.26 -27.85 -17.70
CA THR A 17 5.52 -27.15 -18.04
C THR A 17 5.45 -26.59 -19.46
N GLY A 18 4.74 -25.47 -19.62
CA GLY A 18 4.65 -24.69 -20.85
C GLY A 18 4.32 -23.24 -20.53
N ASP A 19 4.93 -22.31 -21.29
CA ASP A 19 5.06 -20.85 -21.10
C ASP A 19 3.82 -19.99 -20.74
N ASP A 20 2.64 -20.56 -20.51
CA ASP A 20 1.42 -19.84 -20.10
C ASP A 20 1.42 -19.36 -18.63
N ARG A 21 2.61 -19.23 -18.01
CA ARG A 21 2.79 -18.38 -16.82
C ARG A 21 2.67 -16.91 -17.26
N GLN A 22 1.44 -16.46 -17.49
CA GLN A 22 1.15 -15.11 -17.96
C GLN A 22 1.94 -14.08 -17.16
N ALA A 23 2.90 -13.43 -17.81
CA ALA A 23 3.77 -12.45 -17.17
C ALA A 23 2.92 -11.38 -16.48
N GLY A 24 3.01 -11.34 -15.15
CA GLY A 24 2.20 -10.50 -14.28
C GLY A 24 1.01 -11.16 -13.59
N GLN A 25 0.79 -12.48 -13.62
CA GLN A 25 -0.24 -13.16 -12.79
C GLN A 25 0.29 -13.49 -11.37
N LEU A 26 -0.54 -13.34 -10.34
CA LEU A 26 -0.21 -13.79 -8.98
C LEU A 26 -0.51 -15.29 -8.88
N ALA A 27 0.49 -16.05 -8.47
CA ALA A 27 0.38 -17.48 -8.27
C ALA A 27 1.12 -17.91 -7.01
N ALA A 28 0.62 -18.94 -6.34
CA ALA A 28 1.36 -19.70 -5.36
C ALA A 28 1.13 -21.18 -5.61
N GLY A 29 2.09 -22.01 -5.22
CA GLY A 29 1.93 -23.45 -5.32
C GLY A 29 2.83 -24.21 -4.37
N ALA A 30 2.50 -25.47 -4.18
CA ALA A 30 3.23 -26.36 -3.29
C ALA A 30 3.08 -27.80 -3.76
N GLU A 31 3.99 -28.66 -3.32
CA GLU A 31 3.98 -30.08 -3.63
C GLU A 31 4.19 -30.90 -2.35
N ARG A 32 3.47 -32.02 -2.22
CA ARG A 32 3.59 -32.92 -1.08
C ARG A 32 3.29 -34.36 -1.49
N SER A 33 4.10 -35.30 -1.00
CA SER A 33 3.77 -36.73 -1.05
C SER A 33 2.97 -37.13 0.19
N VAL A 34 1.98 -37.99 0.01
CA VAL A 34 1.04 -38.45 1.05
C VAL A 34 0.98 -39.97 0.99
N ALA A 35 1.25 -40.66 2.09
CA ALA A 35 1.22 -42.13 2.21
C ALA A 35 -0.20 -42.71 2.24
N ALA A 36 -1.04 -42.32 1.28
CA ALA A 36 -2.42 -42.79 1.12
C ALA A 36 -2.79 -43.00 -0.36
N PRO A 37 -3.72 -43.91 -0.68
CA PRO A 37 -4.17 -44.14 -2.06
C PRO A 37 -4.78 -42.88 -2.70
N LEU A 38 -4.53 -42.69 -4.00
CA LEU A 38 -5.00 -41.51 -4.76
C LEU A 38 -6.52 -41.28 -4.61
N THR A 39 -7.33 -42.33 -4.58
CA THR A 39 -8.79 -42.24 -4.41
C THR A 39 -9.21 -41.64 -3.07
N VAL A 40 -8.54 -42.02 -1.98
CA VAL A 40 -8.77 -41.50 -0.62
C VAL A 40 -8.33 -40.04 -0.52
N VAL A 41 -7.15 -39.74 -1.05
CA VAL A 41 -6.59 -38.38 -1.13
C VAL A 41 -7.52 -37.45 -1.91
N ARG A 42 -8.01 -37.89 -3.08
CA ARG A 42 -8.96 -37.17 -3.93
C ARG A 42 -10.26 -36.84 -3.19
N GLN A 43 -10.86 -37.80 -2.50
CA GLN A 43 -12.12 -37.60 -1.75
C GLN A 43 -11.95 -36.56 -0.63
N HIS A 44 -10.87 -36.66 0.15
CA HIS A 44 -10.56 -35.69 1.20
C HIS A 44 -10.32 -34.28 0.65
N LEU A 45 -9.60 -34.16 -0.46
CA LEU A 45 -9.34 -32.87 -1.11
C LEU A 45 -10.62 -32.24 -1.66
N ILE A 46 -11.50 -33.01 -2.30
CA ILE A 46 -12.81 -32.51 -2.76
C ILE A 46 -13.64 -31.97 -1.58
N ALA A 47 -13.65 -32.67 -0.45
CA ALA A 47 -14.32 -32.19 0.76
C ALA A 47 -13.69 -30.88 1.28
N ALA A 48 -12.36 -30.79 1.34
CA ALA A 48 -11.65 -29.58 1.75
C ALA A 48 -11.91 -28.39 0.82
N VAL A 49 -11.89 -28.61 -0.51
CA VAL A 49 -12.18 -27.59 -1.54
C VAL A 49 -13.59 -27.04 -1.40
N ARG A 50 -14.59 -27.91 -1.18
CA ARG A 50 -15.98 -27.51 -0.93
C ARG A 50 -16.13 -26.73 0.39
N ASN A 51 -15.47 -27.17 1.46
CA ASN A 51 -15.46 -26.47 2.76
C ASN A 51 -14.80 -25.07 2.68
N LEU A 52 -13.83 -24.90 1.78
CA LEU A 52 -13.23 -23.59 1.47
C LEU A 52 -14.12 -22.67 0.61
N GLY A 53 -15.32 -23.10 0.24
CA GLY A 53 -16.28 -22.33 -0.54
C GLY A 53 -15.94 -22.21 -2.03
N PHE A 54 -15.12 -23.12 -2.57
CA PHE A 54 -14.85 -23.19 -4.01
C PHE A 54 -15.95 -23.99 -4.72
N GLN A 55 -16.34 -23.53 -5.91
CA GLN A 55 -17.15 -24.26 -6.87
C GLN A 55 -16.23 -25.09 -7.77
N LEU A 56 -16.47 -26.39 -7.87
CA LEU A 56 -15.71 -27.29 -8.75
C LEU A 56 -16.04 -26.99 -10.22
N THR A 57 -15.01 -26.81 -11.04
CA THR A 57 -15.14 -26.58 -12.49
C THR A 57 -14.71 -27.78 -13.32
N ALA A 58 -13.79 -28.60 -12.80
CA ALA A 58 -13.45 -29.91 -13.36
C ALA A 58 -13.11 -30.89 -12.23
N GLU A 59 -13.61 -32.12 -12.33
CA GLU A 59 -13.39 -33.17 -11.33
C GLU A 59 -12.94 -34.47 -12.03
N GLN A 60 -11.69 -34.50 -12.49
CA GLN A 60 -11.08 -35.69 -13.12
C GLN A 60 -10.45 -36.60 -12.05
N LEU A 61 -9.89 -37.75 -12.45
CA LEU A 61 -9.23 -38.65 -11.51
C LEU A 61 -7.94 -38.04 -10.94
N THR A 62 -7.10 -37.48 -11.82
CA THR A 62 -5.78 -36.91 -11.52
C THR A 62 -5.77 -35.39 -11.38
N VAL A 63 -6.88 -34.71 -11.67
CA VAL A 63 -6.97 -33.24 -11.64
C VAL A 63 -8.29 -32.78 -11.02
N ILE A 64 -8.20 -31.90 -10.04
CA ILE A 64 -9.32 -31.13 -9.47
C ILE A 64 -9.11 -29.66 -9.84
N GLN A 65 -10.08 -29.02 -10.48
CA GLN A 65 -10.09 -27.57 -10.68
C GLN A 65 -11.32 -26.97 -10.02
N ALA A 66 -11.13 -25.82 -9.38
CA ALA A 66 -12.19 -25.12 -8.67
C ALA A 66 -11.98 -23.60 -8.71
N VAL A 67 -13.06 -22.84 -8.57
CA VAL A 67 -13.02 -21.37 -8.54
C VAL A 67 -13.80 -20.82 -7.35
N ARG A 68 -13.34 -19.71 -6.78
CA ARG A 68 -14.01 -18.99 -5.69
C ARG A 68 -14.03 -17.49 -5.97
N GLY A 69 -15.00 -16.79 -5.39
CA GLY A 69 -15.09 -15.34 -5.41
C GLY A 69 -15.59 -14.75 -6.74
N SER A 70 -15.58 -13.42 -6.83
CA SER A 70 -16.08 -12.69 -7.99
C SER A 70 -15.29 -11.41 -8.25
N LYS A 71 -15.40 -10.85 -9.46
CA LYS A 71 -14.73 -9.58 -9.82
C LYS A 71 -15.10 -8.45 -8.85
N LEU A 72 -16.37 -8.38 -8.42
CA LEU A 72 -16.84 -7.40 -7.43
C LEU A 72 -16.22 -7.62 -6.03
N GLY A 73 -15.90 -8.86 -5.66
CA GLY A 73 -15.30 -9.19 -4.36
C GLY A 73 -13.86 -8.72 -4.18
N ALA A 74 -13.09 -8.59 -5.26
CA ALA A 74 -11.76 -8.00 -5.21
C ALA A 74 -11.77 -6.46 -5.20
N VAL A 75 -12.85 -5.81 -5.68
CA VAL A 75 -13.01 -4.35 -5.52
C VAL A 75 -13.21 -3.98 -4.04
N THR A 76 -13.86 -4.84 -3.25
CA THR A 76 -14.04 -4.65 -1.80
C THR A 76 -12.92 -5.24 -0.95
N LEU A 77 -11.87 -5.82 -1.56
CA LEU A 77 -10.74 -6.48 -0.89
C LEU A 77 -11.15 -7.52 0.18
N GLN A 78 -12.32 -8.15 0.04
CA GLN A 78 -12.84 -9.12 1.02
C GLN A 78 -12.22 -10.50 0.77
N PRO A 79 -11.38 -11.07 1.67
CA PRO A 79 -10.62 -12.31 1.42
C PRO A 79 -11.48 -13.49 0.93
N ALA A 80 -12.65 -13.68 1.53
CA ALA A 80 -13.60 -14.74 1.19
C ALA A 80 -14.26 -14.58 -0.21
N ARG A 81 -14.17 -13.39 -0.82
CA ARG A 81 -14.78 -13.07 -2.13
C ARG A 81 -13.76 -12.76 -3.22
N MET A 82 -12.46 -12.82 -2.91
CA MET A 82 -11.38 -12.64 -3.90
C MET A 82 -11.52 -13.68 -5.02
N PRO A 83 -11.45 -13.28 -6.31
CA PRO A 83 -11.59 -14.17 -7.44
C PRO A 83 -10.31 -15.02 -7.61
N VAL A 84 -10.40 -16.28 -7.21
CA VAL A 84 -9.26 -17.22 -7.14
C VAL A 84 -9.59 -18.50 -7.89
N GLN A 85 -8.59 -19.07 -8.55
CA GLN A 85 -8.61 -20.40 -9.14
C GLN A 85 -7.69 -21.31 -8.33
N LEU A 86 -8.18 -22.51 -8.03
CA LEU A 86 -7.45 -23.58 -7.39
C LEU A 86 -7.37 -24.75 -8.36
N GLN A 87 -6.17 -25.27 -8.57
CA GLN A 87 -5.90 -26.48 -9.32
C GLN A 87 -5.10 -27.43 -8.43
N ILE A 88 -5.52 -28.69 -8.36
CA ILE A 88 -4.82 -29.74 -7.62
C ILE A 88 -4.57 -30.91 -8.56
N GLY A 89 -3.29 -31.23 -8.73
CA GLY A 89 -2.78 -32.43 -9.37
C GLY A 89 -2.64 -33.59 -8.39
N LEU A 90 -2.93 -34.79 -8.89
CA LEU A 90 -2.78 -36.05 -8.17
C LEU A 90 -2.07 -37.06 -9.07
N GLU A 91 -0.88 -37.49 -8.65
CA GLU A 91 -0.08 -38.50 -9.33
C GLU A 91 0.05 -39.73 -8.42
N ALA A 92 -0.35 -40.90 -8.92
CA ALA A 92 -0.26 -42.15 -8.17
C ALA A 92 1.17 -42.72 -8.23
N GLY A 93 1.81 -42.86 -7.07
CA GLY A 93 3.04 -43.62 -6.89
C GLY A 93 2.78 -45.00 -6.25
N PRO A 94 3.83 -45.84 -6.09
CA PRO A 94 3.68 -47.23 -5.63
C PRO A 94 3.11 -47.41 -4.22
N ALA A 95 3.34 -46.43 -3.33
CA ALA A 95 2.86 -46.45 -1.94
C ALA A 95 2.43 -45.06 -1.43
N ALA A 96 2.40 -44.06 -2.30
CA ALA A 96 2.08 -42.67 -1.95
C ALA A 96 1.43 -41.95 -3.14
N CYS A 97 0.55 -40.99 -2.85
CA CYS A 97 0.02 -40.05 -3.82
C CYS A 97 0.86 -38.76 -3.76
N ARG A 98 1.38 -38.30 -4.90
CA ARG A 98 1.99 -36.98 -5.03
C ARG A 98 0.88 -35.98 -5.34
N VAL A 99 0.81 -34.92 -4.53
CA VAL A 99 -0.21 -33.87 -4.62
C VAL A 99 0.48 -32.55 -4.95
N THR A 100 0.13 -31.96 -6.09
CA THR A 100 0.64 -30.66 -6.53
C THR A 100 -0.50 -29.66 -6.46
N VAL A 101 -0.36 -28.60 -5.66
CA VAL A 101 -1.39 -27.57 -5.47
C VAL A 101 -0.92 -26.28 -6.12
N GLN A 102 -1.79 -25.66 -6.92
CA GLN A 102 -1.58 -24.34 -7.49
C GLN A 102 -2.79 -23.45 -7.26
N VAL A 103 -2.54 -22.23 -6.79
CA VAL A 103 -3.54 -21.20 -6.54
C VAL A 103 -3.17 -19.97 -7.35
N ASN A 104 -4.05 -19.57 -8.26
CA ASN A 104 -3.84 -18.41 -9.14
C ASN A 104 -4.93 -17.37 -8.91
N ASP A 105 -4.61 -16.08 -9.05
CA ASP A 105 -5.66 -15.05 -9.12
C ASP A 105 -6.40 -15.11 -10.47
N ARG A 106 -7.69 -14.73 -10.47
CA ARG A 106 -8.51 -14.62 -11.69
C ARG A 106 -8.79 -13.17 -12.08
N TRP A 107 -7.90 -12.23 -11.73
CA TRP A 107 -8.08 -10.82 -12.07
C TRP A 107 -7.75 -10.58 -13.56
N PRO A 108 -8.71 -10.09 -14.38
CA PRO A 108 -8.57 -10.10 -15.83
C PRO A 108 -7.71 -8.96 -16.41
N ALA A 109 -7.16 -8.06 -15.58
CA ALA A 109 -6.49 -6.85 -16.05
C ALA A 109 -5.04 -6.75 -15.52
N LYS A 110 -4.09 -6.55 -16.45
CA LYS A 110 -2.68 -6.23 -16.14
C LYS A 110 -2.51 -4.81 -15.58
N VAL A 111 -3.45 -3.92 -15.84
CA VAL A 111 -3.49 -2.53 -15.35
C VAL A 111 -4.59 -2.41 -14.30
N GLY A 112 -4.33 -1.72 -13.19
CA GLY A 112 -5.29 -1.53 -12.11
C GLY A 112 -5.32 -2.63 -11.04
N ARG A 113 -4.24 -3.41 -10.88
CA ARG A 113 -4.02 -4.14 -9.62
C ARG A 113 -3.61 -3.16 -8.53
N ASN A 114 -4.59 -2.74 -7.74
CA ASN A 114 -4.35 -1.95 -6.54
C ASN A 114 -3.46 -2.74 -5.57
N TRP A 115 -2.48 -2.06 -4.98
CA TRP A 115 -1.47 -2.65 -4.10
C TRP A 115 -2.04 -3.50 -2.96
N GLY A 116 -3.15 -3.04 -2.36
CA GLY A 116 -3.87 -3.78 -1.32
C GLY A 116 -4.43 -5.14 -1.76
N ALA A 117 -4.66 -5.36 -3.06
CA ALA A 117 -5.11 -6.65 -3.56
C ALA A 117 -4.01 -7.72 -3.48
N THR A 118 -2.74 -7.37 -3.71
CA THR A 118 -1.64 -8.33 -3.72
C THR A 118 -1.43 -8.97 -2.34
N ALA A 119 -1.41 -8.15 -1.27
CA ALA A 119 -1.32 -8.66 0.10
C ALA A 119 -2.52 -9.56 0.45
N VAL A 120 -3.74 -9.15 0.11
CA VAL A 120 -4.95 -9.95 0.34
C VAL A 120 -4.94 -11.26 -0.46
N TYR A 121 -4.39 -11.28 -1.67
CA TYR A 121 -4.17 -12.53 -2.42
C TYR A 121 -3.12 -13.42 -1.74
N GLN A 122 -2.02 -12.87 -1.21
CA GLN A 122 -1.03 -13.67 -0.48
C GLN A 122 -1.64 -14.34 0.77
N ASP A 123 -2.40 -13.59 1.58
CA ASP A 123 -3.11 -14.14 2.74
C ASP A 123 -4.11 -15.23 2.33
N VAL A 124 -4.86 -14.99 1.24
CA VAL A 124 -5.81 -15.97 0.70
C VAL A 124 -5.10 -17.22 0.17
N PHE A 125 -3.96 -17.08 -0.51
CA PHE A 125 -3.18 -18.20 -1.02
C PHE A 125 -2.58 -19.01 0.13
N GLY A 126 -1.96 -18.36 1.12
CA GLY A 126 -1.44 -19.00 2.33
C GLY A 126 -2.54 -19.72 3.11
N SER A 127 -3.71 -19.11 3.26
CA SER A 127 -4.88 -19.72 3.91
C SER A 127 -5.41 -20.95 3.15
N VAL A 128 -5.49 -20.90 1.82
CA VAL A 128 -5.91 -22.04 0.99
C VAL A 128 -4.89 -23.17 1.05
N LEU A 129 -3.59 -22.87 0.94
CA LEU A 129 -2.51 -23.86 1.06
C LEU A 129 -2.50 -24.51 2.45
N ALA A 130 -2.59 -23.72 3.53
CA ALA A 130 -2.63 -24.24 4.90
C ALA A 130 -3.88 -25.12 5.17
N ALA A 131 -5.04 -24.77 4.60
CA ALA A 131 -6.25 -25.57 4.75
C ALA A 131 -6.21 -26.88 3.95
N VAL A 132 -5.58 -26.88 2.77
CA VAL A 132 -5.32 -28.10 2.00
C VAL A 132 -4.28 -28.97 2.71
N ASP A 133 -3.20 -28.38 3.22
CA ASP A 133 -2.19 -29.10 4.01
C ASP A 133 -2.79 -29.75 5.26
N ALA A 134 -3.63 -29.02 6.01
CA ALA A 134 -4.36 -29.56 7.15
C ALA A 134 -5.41 -30.62 6.77
N ALA A 135 -5.81 -30.73 5.50
CA ALA A 135 -6.60 -31.85 5.00
C ALA A 135 -5.73 -33.07 4.68
N LEU A 136 -4.52 -32.86 4.12
CA LEU A 136 -3.55 -33.92 3.84
C LEU A 136 -2.89 -34.49 5.10
N ALA A 137 -2.56 -33.65 6.09
CA ALA A 137 -2.01 -34.06 7.38
C ALA A 137 -2.95 -34.95 8.22
N ARG A 138 -4.27 -34.93 7.92
CA ARG A 138 -5.25 -35.86 8.51
C ARG A 138 -5.23 -37.25 7.88
N LEU A 139 -4.70 -37.38 6.65
CA LEU A 139 -4.48 -38.67 5.99
C LEU A 139 -3.08 -39.23 6.27
N ASP A 140 -2.09 -38.35 6.34
CA ASP A 140 -0.70 -38.71 6.63
C ASP A 140 -0.13 -37.77 7.71
N PRO A 141 -0.28 -38.13 9.00
CA PRO A 141 0.29 -37.39 10.12
C PRO A 141 1.82 -37.50 10.20
N ALA A 142 2.43 -38.55 9.62
CA ALA A 142 3.88 -38.71 9.62
C ALA A 142 4.56 -37.70 8.68
N ALA A 143 3.89 -37.32 7.59
CA ALA A 143 4.31 -36.25 6.69
C ALA A 143 3.86 -34.83 7.12
N ALA A 144 3.40 -34.62 8.37
CA ALA A 144 2.79 -33.36 8.82
C ALA A 144 3.76 -32.16 9.02
N GLY A 145 4.92 -32.15 8.37
CA GLY A 145 5.86 -31.01 8.35
C GLY A 145 5.39 -29.79 7.56
N GLY A 146 4.13 -29.78 7.10
CA GLY A 146 3.56 -28.78 6.20
C GLY A 146 4.02 -28.91 4.76
N PHE A 147 3.58 -27.98 3.91
CA PHE A 147 4.22 -27.73 2.63
C PHE A 147 5.59 -27.07 2.87
N ALA A 148 6.64 -27.89 2.97
CA ALA A 148 8.00 -27.44 3.28
C ALA A 148 8.50 -26.32 2.33
N ASP A 149 8.28 -26.51 1.02
CA ASP A 149 8.73 -25.59 -0.03
C ASP A 149 7.55 -25.10 -0.89
N TRP A 150 6.66 -24.29 -0.32
CA TRP A 150 5.66 -23.58 -1.13
C TRP A 150 6.29 -22.35 -1.81
N TRP A 151 6.11 -22.26 -3.12
CA TRP A 151 6.60 -21.15 -3.93
C TRP A 151 5.51 -20.10 -4.14
N ARG A 152 5.94 -18.86 -4.42
CA ARG A 152 5.07 -17.74 -4.77
C ARG A 152 5.66 -16.94 -5.94
N ASN A 153 4.81 -16.55 -6.87
CA ASN A 153 5.09 -15.58 -7.91
C ASN A 153 4.23 -14.34 -7.63
N THR A 154 4.87 -13.25 -7.24
CA THR A 154 4.23 -11.96 -6.93
C THR A 154 4.16 -11.01 -8.13
N GLY A 155 4.59 -11.46 -9.31
CA GLY A 155 4.86 -10.61 -10.47
C GLY A 155 6.25 -9.97 -10.39
N THR A 156 6.57 -9.13 -11.38
CA THR A 156 7.91 -8.54 -11.58
C THR A 156 8.23 -7.36 -10.65
N GLY A 157 7.66 -7.33 -9.44
CA GLY A 157 7.87 -6.26 -8.46
C GLY A 157 7.84 -6.76 -7.02
N ASP A 158 8.74 -6.20 -6.21
CA ASP A 158 8.71 -6.11 -4.74
C ASP A 158 8.61 -7.40 -3.91
N VAL A 159 9.76 -8.06 -3.73
CA VAL A 159 9.97 -9.00 -2.61
C VAL A 159 10.92 -8.42 -1.53
N ALA A 160 11.87 -7.55 -1.91
CA ALA A 160 12.84 -6.96 -0.97
C ALA A 160 12.21 -5.95 0.02
N ALA A 161 11.20 -5.19 -0.40
CA ALA A 161 10.49 -4.24 0.46
C ALA A 161 9.54 -4.91 1.48
N MET A 162 9.26 -6.20 1.34
CA MET A 162 8.05 -6.81 1.89
C MET A 162 8.15 -7.26 3.36
N GLN A 163 9.36 -7.50 3.90
CA GLN A 163 9.52 -8.00 5.28
C GLN A 163 9.27 -6.94 6.37
N ASN A 164 9.45 -5.65 6.06
CA ASN A 164 9.26 -4.57 7.04
C ASN A 164 7.83 -4.01 7.09
N ALA A 165 7.01 -4.22 6.05
CA ALA A 165 5.70 -3.59 5.91
C ALA A 165 4.53 -4.38 6.53
N ALA A 166 4.67 -5.70 6.74
CA ALA A 166 3.59 -6.59 7.19
C ALA A 166 2.99 -6.19 8.56
N GLY A 167 3.72 -5.48 9.41
CA GLY A 167 3.23 -4.97 10.69
C GLY A 167 2.29 -3.75 10.60
N TRP A 168 2.18 -3.07 9.46
CA TRP A 168 1.51 -1.76 9.35
C TRP A 168 0.14 -1.78 8.64
N ALA A 169 -0.19 -2.79 7.83
CA ALA A 169 -1.49 -2.86 7.16
C ALA A 169 -2.66 -2.96 8.17
N ALA A 170 -2.50 -3.78 9.22
CA ALA A 170 -3.43 -3.84 10.35
C ALA A 170 -3.46 -2.52 11.17
N GLN A 171 -2.44 -1.67 11.04
CA GLN A 171 -2.41 -0.35 11.66
C GLN A 171 -3.11 0.70 10.79
N ALA A 172 -3.20 0.58 9.47
CA ALA A 172 -3.72 1.61 8.57
C ALA A 172 -5.14 2.11 8.92
N GLY A 173 -6.10 1.20 9.18
CA GLY A 173 -7.43 1.57 9.67
C GLY A 173 -7.38 2.29 11.04
N SER A 174 -6.49 1.84 11.93
CA SER A 174 -6.24 2.53 13.20
C SER A 174 -5.46 3.85 13.06
N LEU A 175 -4.73 4.05 11.95
CA LEU A 175 -3.88 5.22 11.68
C LEU A 175 -4.69 6.37 11.09
N ILE A 176 -5.68 6.10 10.24
CA ILE A 176 -6.66 7.13 9.81
C ILE A 176 -7.37 7.74 11.02
N SER A 177 -7.65 6.94 12.05
CA SER A 177 -8.12 7.44 13.36
C SER A 177 -7.02 8.22 14.11
N ARG A 178 -5.76 7.77 14.13
CA ARG A 178 -4.65 8.40 14.90
C ARG A 178 -4.07 9.68 14.28
N HIS A 179 -4.11 9.88 12.96
CA HIS A 179 -3.46 11.04 12.33
C HIS A 179 -4.16 12.36 12.66
N THR A 180 -5.50 12.39 12.70
CA THR A 180 -6.28 13.53 13.22
C THR A 180 -6.14 13.74 14.74
N THR A 181 -5.34 12.92 15.43
CA THR A 181 -5.17 12.96 16.91
C THR A 181 -3.88 13.64 17.35
N ARG A 182 -2.94 13.91 16.43
CA ARG A 182 -1.56 14.20 16.80
C ARG A 182 -1.24 15.68 17.04
N PHE A 183 -2.18 16.58 16.76
CA PHE A 183 -1.94 18.02 16.80
C PHE A 183 -1.93 18.66 18.20
N LEU A 184 -2.21 17.91 19.28
CA LEU A 184 -2.43 18.49 20.62
C LEU A 184 -1.74 17.78 21.82
N ASP A 185 -1.08 16.63 21.66
CA ASP A 185 -0.42 15.91 22.77
C ASP A 185 1.04 15.54 22.41
N GLY A 186 1.98 15.87 23.30
CA GLY A 186 3.42 15.79 23.05
C GLY A 186 4.02 14.38 22.95
N SER A 187 4.97 14.24 22.02
CA SER A 187 6.04 13.23 21.89
C SER A 187 5.93 11.87 22.63
N ASP A 188 5.60 10.81 21.87
CA ASP A 188 6.18 9.46 22.03
C ASP A 188 6.78 9.05 20.66
N PRO A 189 8.12 9.17 20.44
CA PRO A 189 8.72 9.10 19.12
C PRO A 189 8.65 7.69 18.48
N ALA A 190 8.62 6.64 19.29
CA ALA A 190 8.64 5.25 18.83
C ALA A 190 7.37 4.80 18.08
N LYS A 191 6.31 5.61 18.08
CA LYS A 191 5.00 5.28 17.47
C LYS A 191 4.54 6.33 16.45
N GLY A 192 5.49 7.04 15.84
CA GLY A 192 5.24 8.09 14.85
C GLY A 192 4.49 7.60 13.60
N ALA A 193 3.97 8.57 12.84
CA ALA A 193 3.51 8.41 11.46
C ALA A 193 4.74 8.25 10.51
N PRO A 194 4.61 7.83 9.23
CA PRO A 194 5.79 7.57 8.40
C PRO A 194 6.75 8.75 8.28
N VAL A 195 6.27 9.98 8.03
CA VAL A 195 7.14 11.17 7.98
C VAL A 195 7.58 11.57 9.38
N SER A 196 6.66 11.67 10.34
CA SER A 196 6.97 12.08 11.73
C SER A 196 7.94 11.15 12.46
N ARG A 197 8.11 9.89 12.03
CA ARG A 197 9.07 8.92 12.62
C ARG A 197 10.53 9.28 12.39
N THR A 198 10.80 10.10 11.38
CA THR A 198 12.16 10.48 10.96
C THR A 198 12.85 11.42 11.96
N GLY A 199 12.10 12.02 12.89
CA GLY A 199 12.59 13.04 13.81
C GLY A 199 12.79 14.42 13.18
N ALA A 200 12.57 14.57 11.87
CA ALA A 200 12.61 15.86 11.19
C ALA A 200 11.37 16.71 11.56
N GLY A 201 11.59 18.02 11.74
CA GLY A 201 10.50 18.98 11.90
C GLY A 201 9.77 19.32 10.59
N THR A 202 10.51 19.25 9.46
CA THR A 202 10.06 19.68 8.13
C THR A 202 10.34 18.58 7.11
N PHE A 203 9.40 18.39 6.18
CA PHE A 203 9.56 17.63 4.95
C PHE A 203 9.56 18.62 3.77
N THR A 204 10.55 18.50 2.89
CA THR A 204 10.81 19.45 1.82
C THR A 204 10.54 18.81 0.46
N PHE A 205 9.59 19.36 -0.28
CA PHE A 205 9.36 19.01 -1.69
C PHE A 205 10.21 19.94 -2.57
N VAL A 206 11.00 19.37 -3.48
CA VAL A 206 11.93 20.11 -4.34
C VAL A 206 11.51 19.95 -5.81
N ALA A 207 11.01 21.02 -6.42
CA ALA A 207 10.83 21.10 -7.87
C ALA A 207 12.05 21.80 -8.51
N ALA A 208 12.06 21.96 -9.84
CA ALA A 208 13.20 22.50 -10.59
C ALA A 208 13.71 23.85 -10.04
N ASP A 209 12.82 24.85 -9.96
CA ASP A 209 13.15 26.23 -9.56
C ASP A 209 12.44 26.68 -8.27
N THR A 210 11.76 25.76 -7.57
CA THR A 210 10.97 26.08 -6.36
C THR A 210 10.98 24.96 -5.34
N VAL A 211 10.82 25.34 -4.07
CA VAL A 211 10.80 24.46 -2.91
C VAL A 211 9.52 24.70 -2.12
N ALA A 212 8.92 23.62 -1.61
CA ALA A 212 7.80 23.68 -0.68
C ALA A 212 8.17 22.97 0.62
N GLU A 213 8.28 23.74 1.70
CA GLU A 213 8.55 23.24 3.05
C GLU A 213 7.23 22.99 3.79
N VAL A 214 7.05 21.77 4.28
CA VAL A 214 5.80 21.33 4.92
C VAL A 214 6.14 20.69 6.27
N PRO A 215 5.47 21.06 7.38
CA PRO A 215 5.63 20.37 8.66
C PRO A 215 5.39 18.87 8.51
N THR A 216 6.17 18.02 9.17
CA THR A 216 6.09 16.55 8.95
C THR A 216 4.71 15.98 9.26
N GLN A 217 3.97 16.57 10.21
CA GLN A 217 2.58 16.20 10.52
C GLN A 217 1.61 16.51 9.36
N LEU A 218 1.81 17.65 8.68
CA LEU A 218 0.99 18.04 7.53
C LEU A 218 1.34 17.19 6.29
N ALA A 219 2.62 16.82 6.11
CA ALA A 219 3.03 15.84 5.09
C ALA A 219 2.42 14.45 5.34
N ASP A 220 2.40 13.97 6.60
CA ASP A 220 1.66 12.77 7.01
C ASP A 220 0.14 12.90 6.75
N GLY A 221 -0.42 14.10 6.88
CA GLY A 221 -1.80 14.43 6.48
C GLY A 221 -2.02 14.34 4.97
N MET A 222 -1.08 14.86 4.16
CA MET A 222 -1.12 14.78 2.69
C MET A 222 -1.12 13.33 2.18
N LEU A 223 -0.28 12.46 2.75
CA LEU A 223 -0.28 11.02 2.44
C LEU A 223 -1.61 10.36 2.82
N THR A 224 -2.13 10.64 4.02
CA THR A 224 -3.42 10.12 4.48
C THR A 224 -4.56 10.54 3.54
N VAL A 225 -4.55 11.78 3.06
CA VAL A 225 -5.50 12.30 2.07
C VAL A 225 -5.34 11.61 0.71
N GLY A 226 -4.10 11.43 0.24
CA GLY A 226 -3.82 10.72 -1.00
C GLY A 226 -4.42 9.31 -1.02
N THR A 227 -4.18 8.54 0.06
CA THR A 227 -4.73 7.19 0.24
C THR A 227 -6.26 7.16 0.39
N LEU A 228 -6.86 8.18 1.00
CA LEU A 228 -8.32 8.33 1.04
C LEU A 228 -8.91 8.64 -0.35
N ILE A 229 -8.20 9.43 -1.15
CA ILE A 229 -8.60 9.77 -2.52
C ILE A 229 -8.48 8.58 -3.47
N THR A 230 -7.38 7.82 -3.43
CA THR A 230 -7.20 6.64 -4.30
C THR A 230 -8.13 5.50 -3.95
N SER A 231 -8.45 5.29 -2.66
CA SER A 231 -9.41 4.27 -2.23
C SER A 231 -10.88 4.63 -2.54
N ARG A 232 -11.22 5.92 -2.62
CA ARG A 232 -12.58 6.40 -2.91
C ARG A 232 -12.52 7.65 -3.83
N PRO A 233 -12.30 7.50 -5.14
CA PRO A 233 -12.09 8.65 -6.03
C PRO A 233 -13.34 9.52 -6.27
N GLY A 234 -14.55 8.99 -6.04
CA GLY A 234 -15.80 9.74 -6.23
C GLY A 234 -15.94 10.26 -7.66
N GLN A 235 -16.07 11.58 -7.81
CA GLN A 235 -16.22 12.28 -9.09
C GLN A 235 -14.89 12.89 -9.62
N MET A 236 -13.72 12.41 -9.16
CA MET A 236 -12.43 12.91 -9.65
C MET A 236 -12.04 12.30 -11.02
N PRO A 237 -11.40 13.07 -11.92
CA PRO A 237 -10.88 12.54 -13.17
C PRO A 237 -9.86 11.42 -12.94
N ALA A 238 -9.97 10.32 -13.67
CA ALA A 238 -9.11 9.14 -13.50
C ALA A 238 -7.61 9.48 -13.56
N ASN A 239 -7.18 10.30 -14.54
CA ASN A 239 -5.79 10.72 -14.70
C ASN A 239 -5.22 11.40 -13.45
N LEU A 240 -6.02 12.24 -12.77
CA LEU A 240 -5.62 12.91 -11.54
C LEU A 240 -5.49 11.91 -10.38
N VAL A 241 -6.38 10.91 -10.31
CA VAL A 241 -6.31 9.84 -9.30
C VAL A 241 -5.04 8.99 -9.51
N THR A 242 -4.69 8.68 -10.76
CA THR A 242 -3.45 7.97 -11.11
C THR A 242 -2.20 8.78 -10.76
N GLN A 243 -2.18 10.08 -11.04
CA GLN A 243 -1.08 10.99 -10.65
C GLN A 243 -0.93 11.06 -9.12
N ILE A 244 -2.02 11.23 -8.38
CA ILE A 244 -2.02 11.19 -6.91
C ILE A 244 -1.44 9.87 -6.40
N GLN A 245 -1.87 8.74 -6.96
CA GLN A 245 -1.37 7.42 -6.57
C GLN A 245 0.14 7.28 -6.83
N GLY A 246 0.62 7.71 -8.00
CA GLY A 246 2.04 7.66 -8.36
C GLY A 246 2.93 8.58 -7.51
N LEU A 247 2.43 9.76 -7.14
CA LEU A 247 3.13 10.66 -6.22
C LEU A 247 3.18 10.08 -4.80
N VAL A 248 2.04 9.64 -4.25
CA VAL A 248 1.96 9.07 -2.89
C VAL A 248 2.91 7.88 -2.76
N TYR A 249 2.91 6.97 -3.73
CA TYR A 249 3.81 5.82 -3.75
C TYR A 249 5.28 6.26 -3.70
N ARG A 250 5.74 7.14 -4.60
CA ARG A 250 7.16 7.58 -4.60
C ARG A 250 7.57 8.29 -3.31
N VAL A 251 6.66 9.07 -2.71
CA VAL A 251 6.94 9.72 -1.41
C VAL A 251 7.06 8.67 -0.30
N GLU A 252 6.18 7.66 -0.24
CA GLU A 252 6.26 6.56 0.72
C GLU A 252 7.52 5.70 0.52
N GLU A 253 7.89 5.41 -0.73
CA GLU A 253 9.13 4.71 -1.10
C GLU A 253 10.38 5.49 -0.66
N TYR A 254 10.41 6.81 -0.92
CA TYR A 254 11.49 7.69 -0.48
C TYR A 254 11.63 7.70 1.05
N ILE A 255 10.51 7.80 1.80
CA ILE A 255 10.52 7.76 3.26
C ILE A 255 11.03 6.40 3.77
N ALA A 256 10.62 5.30 3.13
CA ALA A 256 11.06 3.95 3.49
C ALA A 256 12.56 3.75 3.22
N ALA A 257 13.07 4.26 2.10
CA ALA A 257 14.50 4.20 1.75
C ALA A 257 15.36 5.11 2.66
N ALA A 258 14.84 6.27 3.05
CA ALA A 258 15.52 7.22 3.93
C ALA A 258 15.44 6.87 5.44
N ALA A 259 14.84 5.73 5.81
CA ALA A 259 14.77 5.22 7.18
C ALA A 259 16.10 4.59 7.65
N ALA A 260 17.18 5.38 7.62
CA ALA A 260 18.50 5.05 8.17
C ALA A 260 18.51 5.12 9.72
N PRO A 261 19.45 4.44 10.42
CA PRO A 261 19.43 4.34 11.88
C PRO A 261 19.56 5.70 12.58
N ALA A 262 18.88 5.83 13.71
CA ALA A 262 18.72 7.08 14.45
C ALA A 262 20.06 7.77 14.78
N GLY A 263 20.22 9.00 14.30
CA GLY A 263 21.40 9.83 14.62
C GLY A 263 21.66 10.97 13.62
N ALA A 264 21.26 10.82 12.35
CA ALA A 264 21.46 11.84 11.32
C ALA A 264 20.20 12.70 11.09
N SER A 265 20.25 13.98 11.48
CA SER A 265 19.18 14.96 11.19
C SER A 265 19.27 15.53 9.77
N THR A 266 19.37 14.66 8.76
CA THR A 266 19.34 15.10 7.35
C THR A 266 17.95 15.59 6.98
N PRO A 267 17.79 16.79 6.38
CA PRO A 267 16.48 17.28 5.96
C PRO A 267 15.91 16.38 4.85
N PHE A 268 14.68 15.91 5.03
CA PHE A 268 14.01 15.05 4.06
C PHE A 268 13.63 15.88 2.83
N ARG A 269 14.35 15.67 1.72
CA ARG A 269 14.22 16.41 0.46
C ARG A 269 13.77 15.46 -0.65
N PHE A 270 12.48 15.47 -0.94
CA PHE A 270 11.87 14.68 -2.01
C PHE A 270 11.77 15.49 -3.30
N THR A 271 12.40 15.01 -4.38
CA THR A 271 12.31 15.64 -5.70
C THR A 271 10.95 15.40 -6.34
N VAL A 272 10.32 16.45 -6.86
CA VAL A 272 9.00 16.46 -7.47
C VAL A 272 9.13 16.85 -8.94
N ASP A 273 8.60 16.01 -9.84
CA ASP A 273 8.55 16.34 -11.26
C ASP A 273 7.62 17.56 -11.51
N PRO A 274 7.90 18.41 -12.52
CA PRO A 274 7.05 19.57 -12.82
C PRO A 274 5.57 19.22 -13.05
N ALA A 275 5.27 18.01 -13.52
CA ALA A 275 3.91 17.50 -13.71
C ALA A 275 3.16 17.23 -12.40
N ASP A 276 3.86 16.98 -11.28
CA ASP A 276 3.29 16.64 -9.97
C ASP A 276 3.20 17.82 -9.01
N VAL A 277 3.81 18.97 -9.34
CA VAL A 277 3.70 20.23 -8.57
C VAL A 277 2.21 20.61 -8.29
N PRO A 278 1.26 20.51 -9.23
CA PRO A 278 -0.16 20.73 -8.96
C PRO A 278 -0.76 19.68 -8.01
N VAL A 279 -0.25 18.45 -8.03
CA VAL A 279 -0.73 17.32 -7.23
C VAL A 279 -0.32 17.47 -5.77
N VAL A 280 0.96 17.80 -5.51
CA VAL A 280 1.47 18.18 -4.17
C VAL A 280 0.65 19.34 -3.61
N THR A 281 0.43 20.38 -4.41
CA THR A 281 -0.36 21.57 -4.01
C THR A 281 -1.80 21.18 -3.65
N PHE A 282 -2.44 20.33 -4.46
CA PHE A 282 -3.78 19.83 -4.19
C PHE A 282 -3.86 19.00 -2.90
N LEU A 283 -2.93 18.07 -2.68
CA LEU A 283 -2.88 17.26 -1.46
C LEU A 283 -2.66 18.12 -0.21
N HIS A 284 -1.77 19.11 -0.29
CA HIS A 284 -1.52 20.08 0.77
C HIS A 284 -2.78 20.85 1.17
N GLN A 285 -3.48 21.43 0.19
CA GLN A 285 -4.77 22.10 0.41
C GLN A 285 -5.81 21.16 1.04
N GLN A 286 -5.93 19.93 0.56
CA GLN A 286 -6.90 18.96 1.06
C GLN A 286 -6.57 18.43 2.47
N ALA A 287 -5.31 18.45 2.89
CA ALA A 287 -4.90 18.16 4.25
C ALA A 287 -5.27 19.32 5.19
N GLN A 288 -4.89 20.56 4.86
CA GLN A 288 -5.25 21.76 5.62
C GLN A 288 -6.77 21.93 5.79
N LEU A 289 -7.57 21.69 4.74
CA LEU A 289 -9.04 21.73 4.85
C LEU A 289 -9.59 20.75 5.89
N ARG A 290 -8.95 19.58 6.06
CA ARG A 290 -9.36 18.56 7.03
C ARG A 290 -8.87 18.81 8.45
N GLU A 291 -7.82 19.62 8.61
CA GLU A 291 -7.40 20.14 9.92
C GLU A 291 -8.36 21.24 10.42
N MET A 292 -8.87 22.08 9.51
CA MET A 292 -9.75 23.22 9.84
C MET A 292 -11.24 22.88 9.99
N LEU A 293 -11.69 21.72 9.51
CA LEU A 293 -13.10 21.32 9.49
C LEU A 293 -13.38 20.18 10.48
N PRO A 294 -14.59 20.09 11.09
CA PRO A 294 -14.92 19.00 11.99
C PRO A 294 -14.92 17.65 11.24
N VAL A 295 -14.00 16.76 11.62
CA VAL A 295 -13.88 15.40 11.10
C VAL A 295 -14.46 14.38 12.08
N ARG A 296 -15.22 13.41 11.58
CA ARG A 296 -15.81 12.29 12.33
C ARG A 296 -15.70 10.99 11.52
N THR A 297 -15.88 9.86 12.19
CA THR A 297 -15.93 8.55 11.51
C THR A 297 -17.38 8.13 11.32
N LEU A 298 -17.80 7.91 10.07
CA LEU A 298 -19.05 7.28 9.72
C LEU A 298 -18.83 5.77 9.58
N LEU A 299 -19.50 5.01 10.45
CA LEU A 299 -19.53 3.55 10.46
C LEU A 299 -20.86 3.08 9.87
N ILE A 300 -20.83 2.35 8.75
CA ILE A 300 -22.02 1.80 8.10
C ILE A 300 -22.08 0.30 8.37
N CYS A 301 -23.07 -0.18 9.11
CA CYS A 301 -23.15 -1.62 9.43
C CYS A 301 -23.22 -2.46 8.15
N THR A 302 -22.32 -3.43 7.99
CA THR A 302 -22.27 -4.27 6.77
C THR A 302 -23.52 -5.13 6.60
N THR A 303 -24.20 -5.48 7.70
CA THR A 303 -25.39 -6.36 7.72
C THR A 303 -26.68 -5.59 7.43
N CYS A 304 -27.00 -4.56 8.23
CA CYS A 304 -28.29 -3.86 8.14
C CYS A 304 -28.21 -2.43 7.57
N ARG A 305 -27.03 -2.00 7.11
CA ARG A 305 -26.75 -0.67 6.52
C ARG A 305 -27.09 0.53 7.42
N LEU A 306 -27.29 0.32 8.72
CA LEU A 306 -27.45 1.41 9.67
C LEU A 306 -26.15 2.22 9.78
N GLU A 307 -26.27 3.52 9.58
CA GLU A 307 -25.20 4.50 9.77
C GLU A 307 -25.07 4.91 11.25
N LYS A 308 -23.84 4.93 11.77
CA LYS A 308 -23.49 5.50 13.08
C LYS A 308 -22.34 6.47 12.89
N ILE A 309 -22.52 7.73 13.28
CA ILE A 309 -21.43 8.71 13.30
C ILE A 309 -20.78 8.66 14.69
N VAL A 310 -19.47 8.45 14.70
CA VAL A 310 -18.64 8.36 15.89
C VAL A 310 -17.74 9.58 15.98
N ASN A 311 -17.70 10.18 17.18
CA ASN A 311 -16.69 11.18 17.50
C ASN A 311 -15.46 10.49 18.11
N PRO A 312 -14.32 10.41 17.39
CA PRO A 312 -13.10 9.78 17.91
C PRO A 312 -12.50 10.55 19.10
N GLU A 313 -12.79 11.84 19.26
CA GLU A 313 -12.38 12.63 20.44
C GLU A 313 -13.14 12.17 21.69
N LEU A 314 -14.44 11.93 21.56
CA LEU A 314 -15.30 11.49 22.66
C LEU A 314 -14.91 10.08 23.11
N GLU A 315 -14.65 9.16 22.18
CA GLU A 315 -14.17 7.80 22.51
C GLU A 315 -12.81 7.83 23.24
N ARG A 316 -11.92 8.77 22.88
CA ARG A 316 -10.64 8.96 23.58
C ARG A 316 -10.79 9.56 24.95
N LEU A 317 -11.68 10.54 25.13
CA LEU A 317 -12.00 11.07 26.45
C LEU A 317 -12.63 9.98 27.33
N GLN A 318 -13.48 9.12 26.78
CA GLN A 318 -14.05 7.96 27.47
C GLN A 318 -12.99 6.91 27.83
N GLU A 319 -12.09 6.54 26.91
CA GLU A 319 -10.99 5.61 27.17
C GLU A 319 -9.96 6.19 28.17
N ARG A 320 -9.64 7.50 28.09
CA ARG A 320 -8.78 8.20 29.05
C ARG A 320 -9.43 8.22 30.43
N ASN A 321 -10.72 8.58 30.53
CA ASN A 321 -11.50 8.57 31.76
C ASN A 321 -11.71 7.16 32.33
N ARG A 322 -11.76 6.14 31.48
CA ARG A 322 -11.76 4.73 31.90
C ARG A 322 -10.43 4.38 32.54
N ARG A 323 -9.30 4.65 31.87
CA ARG A 323 -7.96 4.37 32.40
C ARG A 323 -7.68 5.12 33.72
N THR A 324 -8.06 6.39 33.83
CA THR A 324 -7.89 7.14 35.09
C THR A 324 -8.78 6.60 36.20
N ARG A 325 -10.02 6.18 35.91
CA ARG A 325 -10.89 5.49 36.88
C ARG A 325 -10.30 4.13 37.31
N ASP A 326 -9.80 3.35 36.36
CA ASP A 326 -9.20 2.04 36.65
C ASP A 326 -8.00 2.22 37.60
N LEU A 327 -7.10 3.19 37.33
CA LEU A 327 -5.97 3.56 38.19
C LEU A 327 -6.39 4.13 39.55
N ALA A 328 -7.42 4.98 39.62
CA ALA A 328 -7.92 5.50 40.88
C ALA A 328 -8.48 4.37 41.77
N THR A 329 -9.20 3.41 41.18
CA THR A 329 -9.75 2.27 41.94
C THR A 329 -8.71 1.25 42.38
N THR A 330 -7.52 1.18 41.76
CA THR A 330 -6.43 0.35 42.27
C THR A 330 -5.83 0.86 43.59
N VAL A 331 -5.96 2.15 43.90
CA VAL A 331 -5.50 2.71 45.19
C VAL A 331 -6.47 2.37 46.34
N SER A 332 -7.77 2.21 46.06
CA SER A 332 -8.77 1.82 47.06
C SER A 332 -8.91 0.31 47.27
N ALA A 333 -8.12 -0.53 46.59
CA ALA A 333 -8.30 -1.98 46.54
C ALA A 333 -7.78 -2.75 47.78
N VAL A 334 -7.48 -2.07 48.89
CA VAL A 334 -6.86 -2.65 50.09
C VAL A 334 -7.88 -3.39 51.00
N ILE A 335 -9.20 -3.26 50.76
CA ILE A 335 -10.24 -3.61 51.76
C ILE A 335 -11.18 -4.77 51.38
N SER A 336 -11.17 -5.32 50.15
CA SER A 336 -12.01 -6.51 49.84
C SER A 336 -11.50 -7.43 48.72
N PRO A 337 -11.23 -8.73 49.00
CA PRO A 337 -10.73 -9.68 48.00
C PRO A 337 -11.79 -10.10 46.95
N PHE A 338 -13.09 -9.93 47.23
CA PHE A 338 -14.15 -10.33 46.29
C PHE A 338 -14.27 -9.44 45.04
N VAL A 339 -13.66 -8.25 45.04
CA VAL A 339 -13.68 -7.33 43.88
C VAL A 339 -12.68 -7.73 42.79
N LEU A 340 -11.66 -8.53 43.13
CA LEU A 340 -10.59 -8.92 42.19
C LEU A 340 -11.06 -9.92 41.12
N ALA A 341 -11.91 -10.89 41.48
CA ALA A 341 -12.35 -11.94 40.56
C ALA A 341 -13.21 -11.42 39.39
N GLY A 342 -14.06 -10.41 39.64
CA GLY A 342 -14.95 -9.84 38.61
C GLY A 342 -14.25 -8.95 37.57
N ARG A 343 -13.01 -8.51 37.82
CA ARG A 343 -12.31 -7.54 36.95
C ARG A 343 -11.51 -8.17 35.82
N LEU A 344 -10.99 -9.39 36.00
CA LEU A 344 -10.22 -10.10 34.96
C LEU A 344 -11.08 -10.51 33.74
N ALA A 345 -12.41 -10.49 33.86
CA ALA A 345 -13.34 -10.85 32.80
C ALA A 345 -13.81 -9.66 31.92
N GLN A 346 -13.43 -8.41 32.22
CA GLN A 346 -13.81 -7.25 31.39
C GLN A 346 -12.94 -7.11 30.14
N THR A 347 -13.00 -8.12 29.25
CA THR A 347 -12.47 -8.04 27.90
C THR A 347 -13.01 -6.78 27.19
N LYS A 348 -12.16 -6.10 26.41
CA LYS A 348 -12.62 -4.95 25.63
C LYS A 348 -13.73 -5.41 24.68
N GLY A 349 -14.91 -4.80 24.82
CA GLY A 349 -16.00 -4.98 23.86
C GLY A 349 -15.56 -4.61 22.43
N PRO A 350 -16.26 -5.12 21.42
CA PRO A 350 -15.94 -4.87 20.02
C PRO A 350 -15.98 -3.35 19.73
N ALA A 351 -15.03 -2.87 18.91
CA ALA A 351 -14.90 -1.45 18.58
C ALA A 351 -16.18 -0.87 17.93
N PHE A 352 -16.94 -1.71 17.23
CA PHE A 352 -18.28 -1.41 16.77
C PHE A 352 -19.25 -2.52 17.14
N ALA A 353 -20.43 -2.14 17.62
CA ALA A 353 -21.61 -3.00 17.69
C ALA A 353 -22.79 -2.22 17.10
N CYS A 354 -23.46 -2.79 16.10
CA CYS A 354 -24.62 -2.15 15.48
C CYS A 354 -25.82 -2.15 16.46
N PRO A 355 -26.39 -0.99 16.82
CA PRO A 355 -27.50 -0.94 17.78
C PRO A 355 -28.81 -1.56 17.25
N ARG A 356 -28.93 -1.80 15.93
CA ARG A 356 -30.13 -2.42 15.33
C ARG A 356 -30.05 -3.93 15.16
N CYS A 357 -28.87 -4.49 14.86
CA CYS A 357 -28.72 -5.92 14.53
C CYS A 357 -27.59 -6.63 15.27
N GLN A 358 -26.90 -5.93 16.19
CA GLN A 358 -25.75 -6.43 16.96
C GLN A 358 -24.55 -6.92 16.11
N GLY A 359 -24.58 -6.73 14.78
CA GLY A 359 -23.45 -7.00 13.90
C GLY A 359 -22.21 -6.19 14.28
N LEU A 360 -21.05 -6.86 14.28
CA LEU A 360 -19.77 -6.34 14.77
C LEU A 360 -18.89 -5.70 13.68
N SER A 361 -19.33 -5.77 12.42
CA SER A 361 -18.61 -5.27 11.25
C SER A 361 -19.29 -4.04 10.64
N ALA A 362 -18.50 -3.00 10.38
CA ALA A 362 -18.93 -1.78 9.71
C ALA A 362 -17.95 -1.39 8.60
N ASP A 363 -18.48 -0.84 7.52
CA ASP A 363 -17.69 -0.11 6.52
C ASP A 363 -17.33 1.26 7.11
N GLU A 364 -16.05 1.51 7.37
CA GLU A 364 -15.58 2.77 7.95
C GLU A 364 -15.30 3.83 6.88
N SER A 365 -15.70 5.06 7.15
CA SER A 365 -15.45 6.20 6.28
C SER A 365 -15.23 7.48 7.08
N VAL A 366 -14.31 8.33 6.61
CA VAL A 366 -14.10 9.65 7.19
C VAL A 366 -15.13 10.60 6.61
N VAL A 367 -15.83 11.35 7.46
CA VAL A 367 -16.78 12.38 7.05
C VAL A 367 -16.41 13.73 7.64
N THR A 368 -16.59 14.78 6.85
CA THR A 368 -16.34 16.17 7.23
C THR A 368 -17.67 16.90 7.31
N PHE A 369 -17.84 17.86 8.20
CA PHE A 369 -19.06 18.66 8.29
C PHE A 369 -18.88 20.05 7.70
N CYS A 370 -19.85 20.51 6.91
CA CYS A 370 -19.83 21.88 6.41
C CYS A 370 -20.00 22.88 7.57
N ARG A 371 -19.02 23.77 7.75
CA ARG A 371 -19.05 24.80 8.81
C ARG A 371 -20.25 25.77 8.69
N GLN A 372 -20.77 26.01 7.48
CA GLN A 372 -21.88 26.95 7.27
C GLN A 372 -23.27 26.33 7.54
N CYS A 373 -23.53 25.10 7.07
CA CYS A 373 -24.87 24.51 7.10
C CYS A 373 -24.99 23.18 7.86
N GLY A 374 -23.89 22.70 8.48
CA GLY A 374 -23.85 21.44 9.21
C GLY A 374 -23.99 20.18 8.36
N ASP A 375 -24.07 20.30 7.03
CA ASP A 375 -24.32 19.16 6.14
C ASP A 375 -23.10 18.23 6.05
N ARG A 376 -23.36 16.92 6.07
CA ARG A 376 -22.33 15.87 6.05
C ARG A 376 -21.71 15.75 4.66
N ARG A 377 -20.38 15.80 4.61
CA ARG A 377 -19.57 15.57 3.41
C ARG A 377 -18.83 14.23 3.51
N THR A 378 -19.09 13.35 2.55
CA THR A 378 -18.41 12.05 2.34
C THR A 378 -17.38 12.13 1.21
N GLU A 379 -17.28 13.28 0.55
CA GLU A 379 -16.45 13.52 -0.62
C GLU A 379 -14.95 13.54 -0.27
N SER A 380 -14.18 12.75 -1.03
CA SER A 380 -12.73 12.61 -0.84
C SER A 380 -11.93 13.85 -1.21
N ALA A 381 -12.49 14.73 -2.03
CA ALA A 381 -11.95 16.04 -2.36
C ALA A 381 -12.96 17.14 -2.03
N LEU A 382 -12.68 17.90 -0.98
CA LEU A 382 -13.48 19.04 -0.54
C LEU A 382 -13.23 20.22 -1.49
N ARG A 383 -14.22 20.50 -2.34
CA ARG A 383 -14.24 21.67 -3.24
C ARG A 383 -15.26 22.69 -2.73
N SER A 384 -16.54 22.38 -2.91
CA SER A 384 -17.65 23.17 -2.37
C SER A 384 -18.69 22.28 -1.69
N CYS A 385 -19.53 22.87 -0.86
CA CYS A 385 -20.62 22.19 -0.18
C CYS A 385 -21.82 22.02 -1.11
N GLY A 386 -22.15 20.79 -1.52
CA GLY A 386 -23.25 20.53 -2.46
C GLY A 386 -24.66 21.00 -2.05
N LYS A 387 -24.88 21.36 -0.78
CA LYS A 387 -26.17 21.86 -0.26
C LYS A 387 -26.29 23.38 -0.16
N CYS A 388 -25.21 24.07 0.19
CA CYS A 388 -25.22 25.53 0.43
C CYS A 388 -24.18 26.29 -0.40
N SER A 389 -23.52 25.60 -1.35
CA SER A 389 -22.50 26.12 -2.26
C SER A 389 -21.27 26.78 -1.61
N PHE A 390 -21.08 26.64 -0.29
CA PHE A 390 -19.90 27.14 0.43
C PHE A 390 -18.61 26.60 -0.20
N ASP A 391 -17.73 27.49 -0.68
CA ASP A 391 -16.41 27.10 -1.16
C ASP A 391 -15.49 26.80 0.03
N PHE A 392 -15.06 25.55 0.18
CA PHE A 392 -14.16 25.17 1.26
C PHE A 392 -12.79 25.84 1.12
N ARG A 393 -12.35 26.13 -0.10
CA ARG A 393 -11.04 26.76 -0.36
C ARG A 393 -10.93 28.17 0.19
N SER A 394 -12.07 28.85 0.43
CA SER A 394 -12.11 30.15 1.12
C SER A 394 -11.53 30.13 2.55
N LEU A 395 -11.41 28.94 3.16
CA LEU A 395 -10.78 28.74 4.48
C LEU A 395 -9.24 28.70 4.43
N LEU A 396 -8.65 28.45 3.25
CA LEU A 396 -7.21 28.22 3.13
C LEU A 396 -6.41 29.54 3.25
N PRO A 397 -5.23 29.52 3.89
CA PRO A 397 -4.33 30.66 3.89
C PRO A 397 -3.90 30.98 2.45
N LYS A 398 -3.82 32.27 2.11
CA LYS A 398 -3.40 32.75 0.77
C LYS A 398 -1.88 32.72 0.55
N ALA A 399 -1.12 32.14 1.48
CA ALA A 399 0.33 32.03 1.36
C ALA A 399 0.70 31.03 0.24
N PRO A 400 1.69 31.34 -0.62
CA PRO A 400 2.16 30.39 -1.63
C PRO A 400 2.88 29.22 -0.94
N LEU A 401 2.55 28.00 -1.35
CA LEU A 401 3.22 26.78 -0.89
C LEU A 401 4.65 26.67 -1.44
N TRP A 402 4.84 27.10 -2.68
CA TRP A 402 6.11 27.03 -3.40
C TRP A 402 6.80 28.39 -3.34
N VAL A 403 8.05 28.38 -2.90
CA VAL A 403 8.92 29.56 -2.77
C VAL A 403 10.20 29.30 -3.57
N ALA A 404 10.86 30.34 -4.07
CA ALA A 404 12.20 30.20 -4.64
C ALA A 404 13.16 29.60 -3.60
N PRO A 405 14.13 28.75 -3.99
CA PRO A 405 15.17 28.27 -3.09
C PRO A 405 15.89 29.48 -2.48
N THR A 406 16.00 29.52 -1.15
CA THR A 406 16.85 30.50 -0.47
C THR A 406 18.28 29.96 -0.43
N ASP A 407 19.22 30.68 -1.04
CA ASP A 407 20.65 30.32 -1.13
C ASP A 407 21.41 30.34 0.23
N ASN A 408 20.69 30.30 1.35
CA ASN A 408 21.22 30.35 2.71
C ASN A 408 21.79 29.00 3.19
N GLY A 409 22.51 28.29 2.31
CA GLY A 409 23.50 27.31 2.75
C GLY A 409 24.72 28.06 3.33
N PRO A 410 25.42 27.51 4.33
CA PRO A 410 26.67 28.11 4.79
C PRO A 410 27.63 28.17 3.60
N ALA A 411 28.09 29.38 3.25
CA ALA A 411 28.95 29.60 2.10
C ALA A 411 30.17 28.68 2.21
N ALA A 412 30.27 27.71 1.31
CA ALA A 412 31.47 26.91 1.15
C ALA A 412 32.57 27.85 0.68
N THR A 413 33.44 28.25 1.60
CA THR A 413 34.60 29.09 1.30
C THR A 413 35.37 28.41 0.17
N PRO A 414 35.49 29.04 -1.02
CA PRO A 414 36.16 28.41 -2.14
C PRO A 414 37.60 28.11 -1.73
N ALA A 415 37.99 26.83 -1.82
CA ALA A 415 39.31 26.38 -1.43
C ALA A 415 40.35 27.17 -2.24
N ALA A 416 41.29 27.82 -1.53
CA ALA A 416 42.28 28.67 -2.17
C ALA A 416 43.14 27.84 -3.14
N THR A 417 43.06 28.18 -4.43
CA THR A 417 43.90 27.59 -5.47
C THR A 417 45.37 27.92 -5.18
N PRO A 418 46.28 26.92 -5.11
CA PRO A 418 47.70 27.21 -4.98
C PRO A 418 48.21 27.99 -6.20
N ALA A 419 48.92 29.09 -5.96
CA ALA A 419 49.42 29.94 -7.03
C ALA A 419 50.51 29.21 -7.85
N VAL A 420 50.27 29.07 -9.15
CA VAL A 420 51.29 28.65 -10.13
C VAL A 420 52.07 29.88 -10.60
N ALA A 421 53.39 29.76 -10.65
CA ALA A 421 54.32 30.83 -11.01
C ALA A 421 54.16 31.30 -12.48
N PRO A 422 54.54 32.55 -12.82
CA PRO A 422 54.25 33.13 -14.13
C PRO A 422 55.17 32.59 -15.24
N PRO A 423 54.66 32.41 -16.48
CA PRO A 423 55.48 32.10 -17.65
C PRO A 423 56.11 33.36 -18.27
N THR A 424 57.25 33.16 -18.94
CA THR A 424 58.10 34.19 -19.56
C THR A 424 57.74 34.42 -21.03
N GLU A 425 57.54 35.68 -21.44
CA GLU A 425 57.59 36.18 -22.84
C GLU A 425 59.06 36.42 -23.29
N PRO A 426 59.41 36.55 -24.60
CA PRO A 426 58.60 36.90 -25.80
C PRO A 426 58.77 35.85 -26.96
N ALA A 427 58.55 36.05 -28.28
CA ALA A 427 58.27 37.22 -29.14
C ALA A 427 57.52 36.84 -30.45
N PRO A 428 56.95 37.82 -31.20
CA PRO A 428 56.29 37.63 -32.52
C PRO A 428 57.13 38.22 -33.69
N PRO A 429 56.64 38.43 -34.95
CA PRO A 429 55.53 37.83 -35.73
C PRO A 429 55.95 37.33 -37.15
N ALA A 430 55.03 36.71 -37.92
CA ALA A 430 55.02 36.82 -39.40
C ALA A 430 53.64 36.52 -40.04
N SER A 431 53.24 37.40 -40.97
CA SER A 431 52.16 37.38 -41.99
C SER A 431 51.52 36.03 -42.36
N ALA A 432 50.19 35.84 -42.34
CA ALA A 432 49.12 36.45 -43.16
C ALA A 432 48.93 35.86 -44.57
N SER A 433 47.72 35.34 -44.85
CA SER A 433 47.08 35.27 -46.17
C SER A 433 45.55 35.10 -46.02
N ALA A 434 44.80 35.69 -46.95
CA ALA A 434 43.35 35.91 -46.86
C ALA A 434 42.53 34.89 -47.72
N PRO A 435 41.19 34.85 -47.64
CA PRO A 435 40.37 33.71 -48.09
C PRO A 435 39.79 33.83 -49.52
N ALA A 436 39.24 32.72 -50.02
CA ALA A 436 38.43 32.62 -51.25
C ALA A 436 37.38 31.47 -51.08
N PRO A 437 36.34 31.33 -51.93
CA PRO A 437 34.97 31.62 -51.47
C PRO A 437 33.98 30.44 -51.54
N ALA A 438 32.78 30.65 -50.98
CA ALA A 438 31.68 29.68 -51.01
C ALA A 438 30.93 29.66 -52.36
N PRO A 439 30.43 28.48 -52.82
CA PRO A 439 29.45 28.39 -53.90
C PRO A 439 28.00 28.51 -53.39
N THR A 440 27.16 29.10 -54.24
CA THR A 440 25.72 29.37 -54.08
C THR A 440 24.81 28.16 -54.40
N PRO A 441 23.50 28.21 -54.07
CA PRO A 441 22.63 27.03 -54.12
C PRO A 441 22.10 26.71 -55.52
N VAL A 442 21.66 25.45 -55.70
CA VAL A 442 20.94 24.97 -56.89
C VAL A 442 19.48 24.74 -56.53
N GLU A 443 18.58 25.44 -57.23
CA GLU A 443 17.18 25.06 -57.37
C GLU A 443 17.09 23.81 -58.26
N GLU A 444 16.30 22.80 -57.89
CA GLU A 444 15.83 21.81 -58.87
C GLU A 444 14.38 21.37 -58.59
N SER A 445 13.72 20.94 -59.66
CA SER A 445 12.29 21.14 -59.89
C SER A 445 11.43 19.88 -59.79
N TRP A 446 10.12 20.09 -59.73
CA TRP A 446 9.09 19.04 -59.80
C TRP A 446 9.19 18.19 -61.07
N PRO A 447 8.64 16.97 -61.03
CA PRO A 447 7.48 16.75 -61.91
C PRO A 447 6.28 15.99 -61.31
N ARG A 448 5.10 16.30 -61.88
CA ARG A 448 3.86 15.51 -62.00
C ARG A 448 3.53 15.46 -63.52
N PRO A 449 2.55 14.66 -64.03
CA PRO A 449 1.87 13.45 -63.55
C PRO A 449 2.12 12.28 -64.57
N PRO A 450 1.21 11.31 -64.88
CA PRO A 450 -0.13 11.50 -65.47
C PRO A 450 -1.25 10.66 -64.81
N GLY A 451 -2.50 10.95 -65.18
CA GLY A 451 -3.69 10.60 -64.37
C GLY A 451 -4.31 9.21 -64.53
N GLN A 452 -5.19 8.93 -63.56
CA GLN A 452 -6.54 8.40 -63.75
C GLN A 452 -7.45 8.95 -62.65
#